data_AF-A0A7Y2N0S8-F1
#
_entry.id   AF-A0A7Y2N0S8-F1
#
_cell.length_a   1.000
_cell.length_b   1.000
_cell.length_c   1.000
_cell.angle_alpha   90.00
_cell.angle_beta   90.00
_cell.angle_gamma   90.00
#
_symmetry.space_group_name_H-M   'P 1'
#
loop_
_entity.id
_entity.type
_entity.pdbx_description
1 polymer ?
#
loop_
_entity_poly.entity_id
_entity_poly.type
_entity_poly.pdbx_seq_one_letter_code
_entity_poly.pdbx_strand_id
1 'polypeptide(L)'
;MRHPRHRRPAARRGLALIDAIIGGVMLGIGLSVILTVSGRSLARQTDGEKRVVASWLADELLSMVLVEGPDQYSRTNNTSGRFGAPFDEYGYDVDIDSLGRGAPYRVMATVTWSEHPADVIQVESLIALRVVRPEDPEPIREPFEPVDREERYFEDEFGDS
;
A
#
# COMPACT_ATOMS: atom_id res chain seq x y z
N MET A 1 56.11 11.56 -67.90
CA MET A 1 54.79 11.45 -67.21
C MET A 1 55.02 10.92 -65.80
N ARG A 2 54.95 11.76 -64.75
CA ARG A 2 55.16 11.36 -63.34
C ARG A 2 53.81 11.30 -62.63
N HIS A 3 53.45 10.14 -62.09
CA HIS A 3 52.27 9.97 -61.23
C HIS A 3 52.48 10.62 -59.86
N PRO A 4 51.50 11.39 -59.32
CA PRO A 4 51.53 11.84 -57.95
C PRO A 4 51.11 10.69 -57.02
N ARG A 5 52.01 10.28 -56.12
CA ARG A 5 51.68 9.34 -55.04
C ARG A 5 51.01 10.11 -53.91
N HIS A 6 49.70 9.90 -53.73
CA HIS A 6 48.99 10.36 -52.54
C HIS A 6 49.53 9.64 -51.29
N ARG A 7 50.30 10.35 -50.47
CA ARG A 7 50.59 9.94 -49.09
C ARG A 7 49.30 10.06 -48.28
N ARG A 8 48.76 8.94 -47.81
CA ARG A 8 47.64 8.92 -46.86
C ARG A 8 48.15 9.38 -45.47
N PRO A 9 47.41 10.26 -44.77
CA PRO A 9 47.83 10.77 -43.47
C PRO A 9 47.67 9.68 -42.39
N ALA A 10 48.79 9.20 -41.84
CA ALA A 10 48.83 8.20 -40.77
C ALA A 10 48.48 8.76 -39.38
N ALA A 11 48.42 10.09 -39.22
CA ALA A 11 48.20 10.77 -37.94
C ALA A 11 46.75 10.70 -37.40
N ARG A 12 45.79 10.17 -38.17
CA ARG A 12 44.36 10.13 -37.77
C ARG A 12 43.98 8.89 -36.94
N ARG A 13 44.87 7.89 -36.83
CA ARG A 13 44.57 6.62 -36.14
C ARG A 13 44.65 6.72 -34.61
N GLY A 14 45.57 7.52 -34.07
CA GLY A 14 45.71 7.71 -32.61
C GLY A 14 44.55 8.50 -32.01
N LEU A 15 44.08 9.54 -32.71
CA LEU A 15 42.94 10.36 -32.26
C LEU A 15 41.62 9.59 -32.25
N ALA A 16 41.41 8.70 -33.23
CA ALA A 16 40.20 7.86 -33.30
C ALA A 16 40.09 6.88 -32.12
N LEU A 17 41.22 6.32 -31.66
CA LEU A 17 41.22 5.41 -30.51
C LEU A 17 40.89 6.17 -29.21
N ILE A 18 41.48 7.35 -29.02
CA ILE A 18 41.20 8.19 -27.85
C ILE A 18 39.72 8.58 -27.80
N ASP A 19 39.14 8.97 -28.94
CA ASP A 19 37.72 9.30 -29.06
C ASP A 19 36.82 8.12 -28.71
N ALA A 20 37.14 6.92 -29.22
CA ALA A 20 36.40 5.70 -28.87
C ALA A 20 36.50 5.33 -27.39
N ILE A 21 37.67 5.52 -26.76
CA ILE A 21 37.86 5.31 -25.32
C ILE A 21 37.02 6.30 -24.52
N ILE A 22 37.08 7.59 -24.87
CA ILE A 22 36.29 8.63 -24.19
C ILE A 22 34.79 8.35 -24.34
N GLY A 23 34.33 8.03 -25.56
CA GLY A 23 32.95 7.65 -25.82
C GLY A 23 32.51 6.44 -25.00
N GLY A 24 33.36 5.40 -24.91
CA GLY A 24 33.10 4.23 -24.08
C GLY A 24 33.01 4.55 -22.58
N VAL A 25 33.90 5.40 -22.07
CA VAL A 25 33.88 5.85 -20.66
C VAL A 25 32.61 6.66 -20.37
N MET A 26 32.26 7.62 -21.25
CA MET A 26 31.04 8.41 -21.10
C MET A 26 29.78 7.54 -21.15
N LEU A 27 29.74 6.56 -22.06
CA LEU A 27 28.63 5.60 -22.15
C LEU A 27 28.52 4.77 -20.87
N GLY A 28 29.65 4.27 -20.36
CA GLY A 28 29.69 3.49 -19.12
C GLY A 28 29.13 4.28 -17.94
N ILE A 29 29.54 5.55 -17.78
CA ILE A 29 29.03 6.43 -16.73
C ILE A 29 27.51 6.66 -16.91
N GLY A 30 27.08 6.98 -18.13
CA GLY A 30 25.66 7.22 -18.44
C GLY A 30 24.77 6.02 -18.11
N LEU A 31 25.17 4.81 -18.52
CA LEU A 31 24.44 3.59 -18.23
C LEU A 31 24.37 3.31 -16.72
N SER A 32 25.48 3.51 -16.00
CA SER A 32 25.53 3.32 -14.55
C SER A 32 24.54 4.22 -13.81
N VAL A 33 24.40 5.48 -14.26
CA VAL A 33 23.44 6.42 -13.66
C VAL A 33 22.00 5.95 -13.92
N ILE A 34 21.68 5.57 -15.16
CA ILE A 34 20.34 5.11 -15.53
C ILE A 34 19.93 3.91 -14.68
N LEU A 35 20.77 2.87 -14.60
CA LEU A 35 20.49 1.67 -13.81
C LEU A 35 20.26 2.00 -12.33
N THR A 36 21.06 2.92 -11.78
CA THR A 36 20.92 3.35 -10.38
C THR A 36 19.57 4.05 -10.15
N VAL A 37 19.17 4.95 -11.06
CA VAL A 37 17.90 5.67 -10.95
C VAL A 37 16.73 4.70 -11.10
N SER A 38 16.78 3.78 -12.07
CA SER A 38 15.76 2.76 -12.27
C SER A 38 15.59 1.85 -11.04
N GLY A 39 16.70 1.37 -10.47
CA GLY A 39 16.66 0.52 -9.26
C GLY A 39 16.06 1.25 -8.06
N ARG A 40 16.43 2.52 -7.85
CA ARG A 40 15.82 3.35 -6.78
C ARG A 40 14.34 3.61 -7.02
N SER A 41 13.93 3.79 -8.27
CA SER A 41 12.52 4.00 -8.63
C SER A 41 11.68 2.78 -8.29
N LEU A 42 12.16 1.59 -8.64
CA LEU A 42 11.45 0.34 -8.36
C LEU A 42 11.33 0.10 -6.84
N ALA A 43 12.41 0.30 -6.10
CA ALA A 43 12.38 0.16 -4.64
C ALA A 43 11.37 1.11 -3.97
N ARG A 44 11.28 2.35 -4.47
CA ARG A 44 10.28 3.32 -3.98
C ARG A 44 8.85 2.94 -4.36
N GLN A 45 8.65 2.31 -5.51
CA GLN A 45 7.32 1.85 -5.91
C GLN A 45 6.83 0.74 -4.98
N THR A 46 7.67 -0.28 -4.72
CA THR A 46 7.32 -1.35 -3.79
C THR A 46 7.05 -0.82 -2.38
N ASP A 47 7.84 0.14 -1.90
CA ASP A 47 7.58 0.81 -0.62
C ASP A 47 6.24 1.57 -0.63
N GLY A 48 5.94 2.28 -1.71
CA GLY A 48 4.67 2.97 -1.89
C GLY A 48 3.46 2.02 -1.87
N GLU A 49 3.55 0.88 -2.55
CA GLU A 49 2.53 -0.16 -2.54
C GLU A 49 2.29 -0.67 -1.11
N LYS A 50 3.37 -0.95 -0.37
CA LYS A 50 3.26 -1.41 1.02
C LYS A 50 2.62 -0.37 1.94
N ARG A 51 2.96 0.91 1.78
CA ARG A 51 2.36 2.02 2.53
C ARG A 51 0.87 2.14 2.26
N VAL A 52 0.45 2.04 0.99
CA VAL A 52 -0.97 2.12 0.63
C VAL A 52 -1.77 0.98 1.26
N VAL A 53 -1.24 -0.25 1.22
CA VAL A 53 -1.88 -1.40 1.87
C VAL A 53 -1.93 -1.20 3.39
N ALA A 54 -0.83 -0.76 4.02
CA ALA A 54 -0.80 -0.50 5.45
C ALA A 54 -1.82 0.59 5.88
N SER A 55 -1.98 1.65 5.09
CA SER A 55 -3.01 2.67 5.32
C SER A 55 -4.42 2.10 5.22
N TRP A 56 -4.69 1.30 4.20
CA TRP A 56 -5.99 0.63 4.06
C TRP A 56 -6.29 -0.31 5.24
N LEU A 57 -5.30 -1.08 5.69
CA LEU A 57 -5.42 -1.95 6.86
C LEU A 57 -5.64 -1.15 8.16
N ALA A 58 -4.98 -0.01 8.32
CA ALA A 58 -5.19 0.87 9.47
C ALA A 58 -6.62 1.45 9.49
N ASP A 59 -7.14 1.85 8.34
CA ASP A 59 -8.52 2.33 8.22
C ASP A 59 -9.54 1.22 8.53
N GLU A 60 -9.27 -0.02 8.11
CA GLU A 60 -10.11 -1.17 8.43
C GLU A 60 -10.15 -1.46 9.94
N LEU A 61 -9.01 -1.37 10.64
CA LEU A 61 -8.97 -1.48 12.10
C LEU A 61 -9.84 -0.40 12.77
N LEU A 62 -9.71 0.85 12.35
CA LEU A 62 -10.52 1.96 12.87
C LEU A 62 -12.01 1.78 12.56
N SER A 63 -12.34 1.25 11.39
CA SER A 63 -13.71 0.92 10.99
C SER A 63 -14.31 -0.15 11.89
N MET A 64 -13.57 -1.23 12.18
CA MET A 64 -14.03 -2.26 13.12
C MET A 64 -14.28 -1.71 14.51
N VAL A 65 -13.34 -0.90 15.03
CA VAL A 65 -13.50 -0.25 16.35
C VAL A 65 -14.71 0.68 16.37
N LEU A 66 -14.96 1.40 15.27
CA LEU A 66 -16.13 2.28 15.13
C LEU A 66 -17.45 1.50 15.13
N VAL A 67 -17.50 0.38 14.42
CA VAL A 67 -18.72 -0.44 14.27
C VAL A 67 -19.06 -1.20 15.55
N GLU A 68 -18.08 -1.83 16.19
CA GLU A 68 -18.28 -2.59 17.42
C GLU A 68 -18.36 -1.68 18.67
N GLY A 69 -17.65 -0.55 18.60
CA GLY A 69 -17.46 0.38 19.71
C GLY A 69 -16.16 0.11 20.48
N PRO A 70 -15.44 1.16 20.92
CA PRO A 70 -14.11 1.04 21.52
C PRO A 70 -14.06 0.19 22.79
N ASP A 71 -15.11 0.24 23.62
CA ASP A 71 -15.19 -0.55 24.85
C ASP A 71 -15.37 -2.05 24.60
N GLN A 72 -16.10 -2.43 23.56
CA GLN A 72 -16.37 -3.83 23.24
C GLN A 72 -15.25 -4.44 22.42
N TYR A 73 -14.70 -3.67 21.47
CA TYR A 73 -13.62 -4.14 20.61
C TYR A 73 -12.45 -4.72 21.41
N SER A 74 -11.99 -4.02 22.45
CA SER A 74 -10.87 -4.46 23.31
C SER A 74 -11.17 -5.70 24.15
N ARG A 75 -12.44 -6.08 24.32
CA ARG A 75 -12.86 -7.26 25.08
C ARG A 75 -13.03 -8.49 24.20
N THR A 76 -13.50 -8.28 22.96
CA THR A 76 -13.82 -9.37 22.04
C THR A 76 -12.65 -9.70 21.11
N ASN A 77 -11.79 -8.73 20.80
CA ASN A 77 -10.73 -8.86 19.82
C ASN A 77 -9.34 -8.68 20.45
N ASN A 78 -8.33 -9.25 19.78
CA ASN A 78 -6.94 -8.94 20.11
C ASN A 78 -6.61 -7.53 19.60
N THR A 79 -6.07 -6.68 20.47
CA THR A 79 -5.62 -5.33 20.11
C THR A 79 -4.26 -5.32 19.43
N SER A 80 -3.51 -6.41 19.44
CA SER A 80 -2.24 -6.52 18.72
C SER A 80 -2.04 -7.91 18.13
N GLY A 81 -1.22 -7.98 17.07
CA GLY A 81 -0.92 -9.23 16.41
C GLY A 81 -0.42 -9.07 14.98
N ARG A 82 -0.71 -10.08 14.16
CA ARG A 82 -0.52 -10.05 12.71
C ARG A 82 -1.86 -10.28 12.04
N PHE A 83 -2.03 -9.70 10.86
CA PHE A 83 -3.20 -10.00 10.03
C PHE A 83 -3.16 -11.44 9.53
N GLY A 84 -4.32 -11.95 9.12
CA GLY A 84 -4.43 -13.23 8.43
C GLY A 84 -4.01 -13.11 6.96
N ALA A 85 -3.86 -14.25 6.29
CA ALA A 85 -3.62 -14.28 4.85
C ALA A 85 -4.71 -13.49 4.10
N PRO A 86 -4.37 -12.69 3.07
CA PRO A 86 -3.05 -12.58 2.42
C PRO A 86 -2.10 -11.51 3.01
N PHE A 87 -2.40 -10.96 4.19
CA PHE A 87 -1.68 -9.82 4.78
C PHE A 87 -0.81 -10.22 5.98
N ASP A 88 -0.38 -11.47 6.07
CA ASP A 88 0.38 -12.01 7.20
C ASP A 88 1.77 -11.37 7.40
N GLU A 89 2.27 -10.64 6.40
CA GLU A 89 3.47 -9.80 6.52
C GLU A 89 3.23 -8.54 7.37
N TYR A 90 1.98 -8.13 7.58
CA TYR A 90 1.61 -6.94 8.34
C TYR A 90 1.30 -7.29 9.79
N GLY A 91 1.97 -6.60 10.70
CA GLY A 91 1.63 -6.53 12.13
C GLY A 91 0.69 -5.37 12.41
N TYR A 92 -0.10 -5.49 13.47
CA TYR A 92 -0.96 -4.43 13.96
C TYR A 92 -0.92 -4.26 15.47
N ASP A 93 -1.22 -3.04 15.91
CA ASP A 93 -1.46 -2.67 17.30
C ASP A 93 -2.53 -1.57 17.35
N VAL A 94 -3.49 -1.71 18.26
CA VAL A 94 -4.63 -0.80 18.43
C VAL A 94 -4.63 -0.33 19.88
N ASP A 95 -4.32 0.94 20.07
CA ASP A 95 -4.39 1.59 21.39
C ASP A 95 -5.72 2.33 21.53
N ILE A 96 -6.40 2.14 22.66
CA ILE A 96 -7.74 2.67 22.92
C ILE A 96 -7.74 3.36 24.28
N ASP A 97 -7.74 4.69 24.26
CA ASP A 97 -7.69 5.55 25.42
C ASP A 97 -9.03 6.24 25.68
N SER A 98 -9.56 6.12 26.91
CA SER A 98 -10.70 6.92 27.35
C SER A 98 -10.24 8.29 27.84
N LEU A 99 -10.69 9.37 27.17
CA LEU A 99 -10.35 10.76 27.56
C LEU A 99 -11.20 11.30 28.73
N GLY A 100 -12.01 10.44 29.35
CA GLY A 100 -12.87 10.79 30.48
C GLY A 100 -14.36 10.63 30.18
N ARG A 101 -15.19 10.93 31.19
CA ARG A 101 -16.63 10.67 31.13
C ARG A 101 -17.32 11.54 30.08
N GLY A 102 -17.94 10.90 29.08
CA GLY A 102 -18.65 11.58 27.99
C GLY A 102 -17.74 12.17 26.92
N ALA A 103 -16.42 11.97 27.02
CA ALA A 103 -15.48 12.31 25.96
C ALA A 103 -15.37 11.15 24.96
N PRO A 104 -15.00 11.43 23.69
CA PRO A 104 -14.67 10.37 22.75
C PRO A 104 -13.43 9.60 23.22
N TYR A 105 -13.31 8.37 22.77
CA TYR A 105 -12.11 7.57 22.90
C TYR A 105 -11.10 8.04 21.86
N ARG A 106 -9.83 8.13 22.25
CA ARG A 106 -8.73 8.20 21.29
C ARG A 106 -8.39 6.78 20.89
N VAL A 107 -8.42 6.50 19.59
CA VAL A 107 -8.07 5.21 19.03
C VAL A 107 -6.90 5.40 18.08
N MET A 108 -5.79 4.74 18.36
CA MET A 108 -4.60 4.75 17.50
C MET A 108 -4.44 3.38 16.86
N ALA A 109 -4.58 3.30 15.54
CA ALA A 109 -4.25 2.11 14.78
C ALA A 109 -2.81 2.23 14.25
N THR A 110 -1.97 1.26 14.59
CA THR A 110 -0.59 1.14 14.12
C THR A 110 -0.46 -0.10 13.26
N VAL A 111 0.10 0.02 12.05
CA VAL A 111 0.38 -1.08 11.14
C VAL A 111 1.85 -1.06 10.73
N THR A 112 2.53 -2.20 10.84
CA THR A 112 3.97 -2.35 10.52
C THR A 112 4.18 -3.50 9.55
N TRP A 113 5.10 -3.40 8.59
CA TRP A 113 5.39 -4.48 7.61
C TRP A 113 6.86 -4.89 7.53
N SER A 114 7.73 -4.31 8.36
CA SER A 114 9.10 -4.75 8.52
C SER A 114 9.62 -4.35 9.92
N GLU A 115 10.81 -4.82 10.27
CA GLU A 115 11.49 -4.40 11.51
C GLU A 115 12.09 -2.99 11.41
N HIS A 116 12.02 -2.36 10.23
CA HIS A 116 12.60 -1.04 10.04
C HIS A 116 11.70 0.03 10.66
N PRO A 117 12.21 0.94 11.51
CA PRO A 117 11.36 1.91 12.22
C PRO A 117 10.54 2.86 11.34
N ALA A 118 10.92 3.01 10.07
CA ALA A 118 10.21 3.85 9.10
C ALA A 118 9.05 3.13 8.39
N ASP A 119 8.95 1.80 8.56
CA ASP A 119 8.00 0.94 7.88
C ASP A 119 6.75 0.73 8.74
N VAL A 120 6.13 1.88 9.06
CA VAL A 120 4.97 1.98 9.95
C VAL A 120 3.98 3.02 9.42
N ILE A 121 2.69 2.73 9.59
CA ILE A 121 1.59 3.69 9.48
C ILE A 121 0.91 3.78 10.83
N GLN A 122 0.65 5.01 11.29
CA GLN A 122 -0.09 5.28 12.51
C GLN A 122 -1.21 6.27 12.18
N VAL A 123 -2.44 5.90 12.53
CA VAL A 123 -3.62 6.73 12.30
C VAL A 123 -4.38 6.87 13.61
N GLU A 124 -4.58 8.12 14.04
CA GLU A 124 -5.39 8.45 15.22
C GLU A 124 -6.79 8.87 14.78
N SER A 125 -7.80 8.38 15.49
CA SER A 125 -9.18 8.83 15.36
C SER A 125 -9.82 9.02 16.73
N LEU A 126 -10.80 9.93 16.79
CA LEU A 126 -11.64 10.14 17.97
C LEU A 126 -13.00 9.47 17.75
N ILE A 127 -13.29 8.43 18.52
CA ILE A 127 -14.51 7.63 18.37
C ILE A 127 -15.41 7.86 19.59
N ALA A 128 -16.58 8.44 19.36
CA ALA A 128 -17.58 8.62 20.40
C ALA A 128 -18.30 7.29 20.71
N LEU A 129 -18.65 7.09 21.98
CA LEU A 129 -19.53 5.98 22.34
C LEU A 129 -20.90 6.18 21.70
N ARG A 130 -21.41 5.11 21.09
CA ARG A 130 -22.82 5.07 20.70
C ARG A 130 -23.67 4.96 21.96
N VAL A 131 -24.30 6.07 22.34
CA VAL A 131 -25.33 6.07 23.39
C VAL A 131 -26.64 5.69 22.72
N VAL A 132 -27.10 4.45 22.93
CA VAL A 132 -28.45 4.04 22.52
C VAL A 132 -29.43 4.84 23.39
N ARG A 133 -30.16 5.76 22.75
CA ARG A 133 -31.20 6.55 23.41
C ARG A 133 -32.57 6.00 23.03
N PRO A 134 -33.59 6.11 23.88
CA PRO A 134 -34.95 5.64 23.57
C PRO A 134 -35.50 6.19 22.24
N GLU A 135 -35.10 7.40 21.85
CA GLU A 135 -35.48 8.07 20.61
C GLU A 135 -34.70 7.62 19.36
N ASP A 136 -33.65 6.80 19.51
CA ASP A 136 -32.81 6.29 18.42
C ASP A 136 -32.55 4.78 18.62
N PRO A 137 -33.60 3.94 18.49
CA PRO A 137 -33.48 2.50 18.60
C PRO A 137 -32.60 1.94 17.49
N GLU A 138 -31.99 0.78 17.73
CA GLU A 138 -31.21 0.12 16.68
C GLU A 138 -32.05 -0.09 15.42
N PRO A 139 -31.51 0.24 14.23
CA PRO A 139 -32.22 -0.04 12.99
C PRO A 139 -32.40 -1.55 12.83
N ILE A 140 -33.60 -1.95 12.41
CA ILE A 140 -33.88 -3.34 12.07
C ILE A 140 -32.99 -3.72 10.88
N ARG A 141 -32.08 -4.67 11.09
CA ARG A 141 -31.13 -5.15 10.06
C ARG A 141 -31.67 -6.32 9.24
N GLU A 142 -32.93 -6.67 9.44
CA GLU A 142 -33.60 -7.72 8.69
C GLU A 142 -33.99 -7.19 7.30
N PRO A 143 -33.77 -7.97 6.23
CA PRO A 143 -34.27 -7.63 4.91
C PRO A 143 -35.78 -7.36 4.95
N PHE A 144 -36.22 -6.29 4.28
CA PHE A 144 -37.64 -5.94 4.20
C PHE A 144 -38.48 -7.04 3.53
N GLU A 145 -37.85 -7.79 2.62
CA GLU A 145 -38.43 -8.93 1.93
C GLU A 145 -37.58 -10.17 2.22
N PRO A 146 -38.20 -11.33 2.47
CA PRO A 146 -37.48 -12.59 2.55
C PRO A 146 -36.68 -12.80 1.26
N VAL A 147 -35.42 -13.21 1.38
CA VAL A 147 -34.60 -13.54 0.21
C VAL A 147 -35.21 -14.76 -0.47
N ASP A 148 -35.92 -14.55 -1.59
CA ASP A 148 -36.40 -15.63 -2.44
C ASP A 148 -35.20 -16.29 -3.13
N ARG A 149 -34.92 -17.53 -2.76
CA ARG A 149 -33.81 -18.30 -3.32
C ARG A 149 -34.26 -19.14 -4.52
N GLU A 150 -35.56 -19.34 -4.72
CA GLU A 150 -36.07 -20.21 -5.77
C GLU A 150 -36.08 -19.47 -7.11
N GLU A 151 -36.52 -18.21 -7.14
CA GLU A 151 -36.57 -17.39 -8.37
C GLU A 151 -35.18 -17.19 -9.02
N ARG A 152 -34.13 -17.05 -8.19
CA ARG A 152 -32.73 -16.92 -8.66
C ARG A 152 -32.25 -18.13 -9.48
N TYR A 153 -32.65 -19.35 -9.12
CA TYR A 153 -32.23 -20.55 -9.86
C TYR A 153 -33.05 -20.76 -11.16
N PHE A 154 -34.29 -20.26 -11.21
CA PHE A 154 -35.15 -20.37 -12.39
C PHE A 154 -34.69 -19.48 -13.55
N GLU A 155 -34.13 -18.29 -13.27
CA GLU A 155 -33.59 -17.41 -14.32
C GLU A 155 -32.29 -17.97 -14.95
N ASP A 156 -31.42 -18.60 -14.15
CA ASP A 156 -30.15 -19.18 -14.64
C ASP A 156 -30.34 -20.45 -15.50
N GLU A 157 -31.41 -21.22 -15.28
CA GLU A 157 -31.64 -22.49 -15.99
C GLU A 157 -32.49 -22.33 -17.28
N PHE A 158 -33.30 -21.27 -17.39
CA PHE A 158 -34.29 -21.10 -18.48
C PHE A 158 -34.23 -19.75 -19.22
N GLY A 159 -33.26 -18.87 -18.91
CA GLY A 159 -33.17 -17.51 -19.42
C GLY A 159 -32.46 -17.29 -20.77
N ASP A 160 -31.97 -18.33 -21.45
CA ASP A 160 -31.37 -18.21 -22.79
C ASP A 160 -32.11 -19.12 -23.80
N SER A 161 -33.13 -18.56 -24.46
CA SER A 161 -33.82 -19.15 -25.62
C SER A 161 -34.44 -18.05 -26.48
#